data_AF-A0A958DCV2-F1
#
_entry.id   AF-A0A958DCV2-F1
#
_cell.length_a   1.000
_cell.length_b   1.000
_cell.length_c   1.000
_cell.angle_alpha   90.00
_cell.angle_beta   90.00
_cell.angle_gamma   90.00
#
_symmetry.space_group_name_H-M   'P 1'
#
loop_
_entity.id
_entity.type
_entity.pdbx_description
1 polymer ?
#
loop_
_entity_poly.entity_id
_entity_poly.type
_entity_poly.pdbx_seq_one_letter_code
_entity_poly.pdbx_strand_id
1 'polypeptide(L)'
;VSLGNSLPHLLTETDMQAALRQMVDQTRPGGLVIVGQRDWDAIAAERPRFRFRHEHKDAPAPGLRTVLWDLWSYDDPLVTFEVFFSQESADGWQTEVYPLRYRMWRRAEVIELMEAAGLSNVRELSCDWEVRLVGEAS
;
A
#
# COMPACT_ATOMS: atom_id res chain seq x y z
N VAL A 1 9.99 3.48 10.48
CA VAL A 1 9.01 2.41 10.16
C VAL A 1 7.97 2.97 9.20
N SER A 2 7.53 2.18 8.23
CA SER A 2 6.41 2.51 7.32
C SER A 2 5.55 1.26 7.12
N LEU A 3 4.30 1.26 7.56
CA LEU A 3 3.40 0.10 7.52
C LEU A 3 2.04 0.52 6.97
N GLY A 4 1.18 -0.45 6.60
CA GLY A 4 -0.16 -0.14 6.12
C GLY A 4 -0.18 0.26 4.65
N ASN A 5 0.76 -0.27 3.85
CA ASN A 5 0.76 -0.12 2.39
C ASN A 5 0.86 1.35 1.93
N SER A 6 1.71 2.14 2.59
CA SER A 6 2.01 3.52 2.19
C SER A 6 3.09 3.63 1.10
N LEU A 7 4.02 2.67 1.02
CA LEU A 7 5.11 2.70 0.02
C LEU A 7 4.65 2.74 -1.44
N PRO A 8 3.54 2.09 -1.85
CA PRO A 8 3.06 2.15 -3.23
C PRO A 8 2.68 3.54 -3.73
N HIS A 9 2.55 4.55 -2.85
CA HIS A 9 2.41 5.95 -3.26
C HIS A 9 3.70 6.52 -3.88
N LEU A 10 4.85 5.91 -3.63
CA LEU A 10 6.12 6.26 -4.28
C LEU A 10 6.11 5.61 -5.66
N LEU A 11 5.72 6.38 -6.68
CA LEU A 11 5.48 5.85 -8.02
C LEU A 11 6.77 5.59 -8.81
N THR A 12 7.88 6.17 -8.36
CA THR A 12 9.19 6.06 -9.01
C THR A 12 10.21 5.43 -8.08
N GLU A 13 11.22 4.80 -8.69
CA GLU A 13 12.35 4.24 -7.95
C GLU A 13 13.14 5.33 -7.22
N THR A 14 13.31 6.49 -7.83
CA THR A 14 13.96 7.65 -7.21
C THR A 14 13.28 8.05 -5.90
N ASP A 15 11.94 8.13 -5.90
CA ASP A 15 11.18 8.50 -4.69
C ASP A 15 11.30 7.41 -3.61
N MET A 16 11.25 6.13 -4.01
CA MET A 16 11.45 4.99 -3.09
C MET A 16 12.85 5.02 -2.46
N GLN A 17 13.90 5.19 -3.28
CA GLN A 17 15.28 5.30 -2.79
C GLN A 17 15.45 6.48 -1.85
N ALA A 18 14.91 7.65 -2.19
CA ALA A 18 14.96 8.83 -1.33
C ALA A 18 14.28 8.59 0.02
N ALA A 19 13.10 7.96 0.02
CA ALA A 19 12.39 7.63 1.25
C ALA A 19 13.17 6.61 2.11
N LEU A 20 13.71 5.55 1.50
CA LEU A 20 14.50 4.54 2.22
C LEU A 20 15.78 5.12 2.82
N ARG A 21 16.50 5.96 2.07
CA ARG A 21 17.69 6.67 2.58
C ARG A 21 17.33 7.57 3.76
N GLN A 22 16.24 8.33 3.68
CA GLN A 22 15.78 9.14 4.81
C GLN A 22 15.43 8.27 6.04
N MET A 23 14.83 7.09 5.85
CA MET A 23 14.60 6.17 6.97
C MET A 23 15.91 5.68 7.59
N VAL A 24 16.93 5.37 6.78
CA VAL A 24 18.26 4.96 7.25
C VAL A 24 18.94 6.10 8.00
N ASP A 25 18.93 7.33 7.47
CA ASP A 25 19.57 8.49 8.09
C ASP A 25 18.97 8.84 9.47
N GLN A 26 17.70 8.50 9.69
CA GLN A 26 17.01 8.69 10.98
C GLN A 26 17.20 7.49 11.94
N THR A 27 17.92 6.45 11.51
CA THR A 27 18.14 5.22 12.27
C THR A 27 19.59 5.17 12.74
N ARG A 28 19.79 4.97 14.05
CA ARG A 28 21.15 4.79 14.60
C ARG A 28 21.81 3.53 14.01
N PRO A 29 23.15 3.45 13.97
CA PRO A 29 23.85 2.21 13.61
C PRO A 29 23.37 1.02 14.45
N GLY A 30 23.14 -0.13 13.81
CA GLY A 30 22.53 -1.33 14.40
C GLY A 30 21.02 -1.20 14.69
N GLY A 31 20.38 -0.11 14.27
CA GLY A 31 18.94 0.08 14.34
C GLY A 31 18.20 -0.63 13.20
N LEU A 32 16.88 -0.77 13.34
CA LEU A 32 16.06 -1.49 12.35
C LEU A 32 15.17 -0.53 11.55
N VAL A 33 15.13 -0.72 10.24
CA VAL A 33 14.12 -0.15 9.35
C VAL A 33 13.15 -1.25 8.97
N ILE A 34 11.86 -1.01 9.23
CA ILE A 34 10.77 -1.94 8.90
C ILE A 34 9.83 -1.25 7.91
N VAL A 35 9.56 -1.93 6.81
CA VAL A 35 8.59 -1.51 5.79
C VAL A 35 7.54 -2.59 5.54
N GLY A 36 6.29 -2.17 5.28
CA GLY A 36 5.15 -3.05 5.09
C GLY A 36 4.25 -2.60 3.94
N GLN A 37 3.84 -3.56 3.11
CA GLN A 37 2.94 -3.33 1.99
C GLN A 37 2.07 -4.56 1.68
N ARG A 38 1.02 -4.37 0.87
CA ARG A 38 0.25 -5.48 0.31
C ARG A 38 1.18 -6.42 -0.45
N ASP A 39 0.77 -7.68 -0.56
CA ASP A 39 1.45 -8.64 -1.43
C ASP A 39 1.21 -8.29 -2.91
N TRP A 40 2.01 -7.36 -3.43
CA TRP A 40 1.97 -6.95 -4.83
C TRP A 40 2.46 -8.03 -5.77
N ASP A 41 3.21 -9.02 -5.28
CA ASP A 41 3.58 -10.20 -6.05
C ASP A 41 2.35 -11.03 -6.39
N ALA A 42 1.55 -11.37 -5.38
CA ALA A 42 0.29 -12.09 -5.55
C ALA A 42 -0.73 -11.28 -6.36
N ILE A 43 -0.93 -10.00 -6.02
CA ILE A 43 -1.91 -9.14 -6.69
C ILE A 43 -1.61 -8.98 -8.17
N ALA A 44 -0.34 -8.79 -8.55
CA ALA A 44 -0.01 -8.60 -9.94
C ALA A 44 -0.01 -9.90 -10.75
N ALA A 45 -0.03 -11.06 -10.08
CA ALA A 45 -0.32 -12.34 -10.71
C ALA A 45 -1.84 -12.56 -10.88
N GLU A 46 -2.64 -12.26 -9.86
CA GLU A 46 -4.11 -12.45 -9.87
C GLU A 46 -4.83 -11.40 -10.74
N ARG A 47 -4.33 -10.16 -10.71
CA ARG A 47 -4.89 -8.97 -11.37
C ARG A 47 -6.40 -8.80 -11.16
N PRO A 48 -6.89 -8.73 -9.90
CA PRO A 48 -8.31 -8.51 -9.63
C PRO A 48 -8.79 -7.21 -10.29
N ARG A 49 -9.99 -7.23 -10.85
CA ARG A 49 -10.60 -6.04 -11.48
C ARG A 49 -11.58 -5.30 -10.56
N PHE A 50 -12.08 -5.98 -9.54
CA PHE A 50 -13.03 -5.45 -8.57
C PHE A 50 -12.56 -5.83 -7.17
N ARG A 51 -12.73 -4.92 -6.20
CA ARG A 51 -12.45 -5.24 -4.80
C ARG A 51 -13.41 -4.53 -3.86
N PHE A 52 -14.09 -5.29 -3.03
CA PHE A 52 -14.77 -4.74 -1.85
C PHE A 52 -13.73 -4.25 -0.84
N ARG A 53 -13.90 -3.04 -0.29
CA ARG A 53 -13.05 -2.52 0.78
C ARG A 53 -13.73 -2.68 2.14
N HIS A 54 -14.84 -1.96 2.34
CA HIS A 54 -15.46 -1.88 3.66
C HIS A 54 -16.92 -1.44 3.55
N GLU A 55 -17.74 -1.88 4.51
CA GLU A 55 -19.07 -1.35 4.78
C GLU A 55 -19.02 -0.65 6.14
N HIS A 56 -19.20 0.66 6.14
CA HIS A 56 -19.38 1.44 7.36
C HIS A 56 -20.87 1.57 7.63
N LYS A 57 -21.31 1.06 8.78
CA LYS A 57 -22.68 1.25 9.29
C LYS A 57 -22.75 2.53 10.11
N ASP A 58 -23.95 3.09 10.20
CA ASP A 58 -24.22 4.34 10.92
C ASP A 58 -23.40 5.54 10.41
N ALA A 59 -23.07 5.51 9.11
CA ALA A 59 -22.31 6.54 8.42
C ALA A 59 -22.92 6.76 7.02
N PRO A 60 -23.31 8.00 6.64
CA PRO A 60 -23.00 9.25 7.35
C PRO A 60 -23.90 9.58 8.54
N ALA A 61 -24.97 8.82 8.78
CA ALA A 61 -25.89 9.00 9.90
C ALA A 61 -26.39 7.64 10.43
N PRO A 62 -26.96 7.58 11.65
CA PRO A 62 -27.50 6.34 12.21
C PRO A 62 -28.48 5.64 11.28
N GLY A 63 -28.31 4.32 11.11
CA GLY A 63 -29.12 3.51 10.22
C GLY A 63 -28.77 3.60 8.72
N LEU A 64 -27.86 4.50 8.32
CA LEU A 64 -27.37 4.61 6.95
C LEU A 64 -26.00 3.91 6.79
N ARG A 65 -25.70 3.52 5.57
CA ARG A 65 -24.44 2.83 5.23
C ARG A 65 -23.60 3.61 4.25
N THR A 66 -22.29 3.45 4.38
CA THR A 66 -21.31 3.86 3.38
C THR A 66 -20.51 2.63 2.96
N VAL A 67 -20.58 2.27 1.67
CA VAL A 67 -19.89 1.11 1.11
C VAL A 67 -18.77 1.57 0.20
N LEU A 68 -17.54 1.11 0.49
CA LEU A 68 -16.36 1.37 -0.32
C LEU A 68 -16.01 0.13 -1.14
N TRP A 69 -15.79 0.34 -2.42
CA TRP A 69 -15.37 -0.69 -3.37
C TRP A 69 -14.58 -0.06 -4.51
N ASP A 70 -13.78 -0.85 -5.21
CA ASP A 70 -12.90 -0.34 -6.25
C ASP A 70 -13.07 -1.07 -7.57
N LEU A 71 -12.83 -0.35 -8.66
CA LEU A 71 -12.45 -0.93 -9.96
C LEU A 71 -10.96 -0.67 -10.22
N TRP A 72 -10.28 -1.70 -10.72
CA TRP A 72 -8.83 -1.70 -10.86
C TRP A 72 -8.47 -1.72 -12.35
N SER A 73 -7.62 -0.77 -12.74
CA SER A 73 -6.99 -0.72 -14.06
C SER A 73 -5.48 -0.76 -13.89
N TYR A 74 -4.82 -1.48 -14.79
CA TYR A 74 -3.40 -1.77 -14.67
C TYR A 74 -2.63 -1.25 -15.87
N ASP A 75 -1.51 -0.60 -15.57
CA ASP A 75 -0.56 -0.04 -16.52
C ASP A 75 0.85 -0.26 -15.95
N ASP A 76 1.29 -1.50 -16.03
CA ASP A 76 2.46 -2.03 -15.36
C ASP A 76 3.68 -1.09 -15.48
N PRO A 77 4.39 -0.81 -14.37
CA PRO A 77 4.24 -1.40 -13.04
C PRO A 77 3.19 -0.70 -12.16
N LEU A 78 2.34 0.14 -12.74
CA LEU A 78 1.37 0.95 -12.02
C LEU A 78 -0.02 0.30 -12.05
N VAL A 79 -0.84 0.69 -11.07
CA VAL A 79 -2.23 0.31 -10.94
C VAL A 79 -3.02 1.52 -10.45
N THR A 80 -4.19 1.73 -11.04
CA THR A 80 -5.12 2.78 -10.64
C THR A 80 -6.41 2.15 -10.12
N PHE A 81 -6.81 2.56 -8.93
CA PHE A 81 -8.08 2.21 -8.30
C PHE A 81 -9.05 3.36 -8.49
N GLU A 82 -10.17 3.12 -9.12
CA GLU A 82 -11.33 3.99 -9.00
C GLU A 82 -12.05 3.58 -7.72
N VAL A 83 -11.87 4.34 -6.64
CA VAL A 83 -12.47 4.05 -5.34
C VAL A 83 -13.85 4.69 -5.29
N PHE A 84 -14.89 3.87 -5.24
CA PHE A 84 -16.27 4.29 -5.14
C PHE A 84 -16.67 4.40 -3.68
N PHE A 85 -17.22 5.55 -3.30
CA PHE A 85 -17.83 5.83 -2.00
C PHE A 85 -19.34 5.91 -2.22
N SER A 86 -20.01 4.78 -2.07
CA SER A 86 -21.47 4.69 -2.19
C SER A 86 -22.10 4.93 -0.82
N GLN A 87 -22.80 6.05 -0.66
CA GLN A 87 -23.47 6.46 0.57
C GLN A 87 -24.99 6.32 0.43
N GLU A 88 -25.60 5.61 1.37
CA GLU A 88 -27.05 5.49 1.51
C GLU A 88 -27.64 6.80 2.03
N SER A 89 -28.77 7.20 1.50
CA SER A 89 -29.56 8.36 1.92
C SER A 89 -31.05 8.01 1.95
N ALA A 90 -31.89 8.93 2.42
CA ALA A 90 -33.35 8.72 2.47
C ALA A 90 -33.97 8.41 1.09
N ASP A 91 -33.36 8.93 0.02
CA ASP A 91 -33.90 8.87 -1.34
C ASP A 91 -33.15 7.86 -2.24
N GLY A 92 -32.19 7.10 -1.69
CA GLY A 92 -31.45 6.08 -2.42
C GLY A 92 -29.96 6.05 -2.10
N TRP A 93 -29.11 6.00 -3.14
CA TRP A 93 -27.66 5.97 -3.01
C TRP A 93 -27.02 7.09 -3.81
N GLN A 94 -26.09 7.81 -3.18
CA GLN A 94 -25.18 8.73 -3.85
C GLN A 94 -23.81 8.06 -3.93
N THR A 95 -23.11 8.20 -5.06
CA THR A 95 -21.77 7.63 -5.21
C THR A 95 -20.80 8.68 -5.72
N GLU A 96 -19.66 8.79 -5.03
CA GLU A 96 -18.52 9.58 -5.45
C GLU A 96 -17.35 8.66 -5.80
N VAL A 97 -16.54 9.04 -6.79
CA VAL A 97 -15.43 8.22 -7.27
C VAL A 97 -14.13 9.00 -7.13
N TYR A 98 -13.16 8.40 -6.45
CA TYR A 98 -11.84 8.98 -6.21
C TYR A 98 -10.77 8.05 -6.78
N PRO A 99 -10.00 8.50 -7.78
CA PRO A 99 -8.90 7.71 -8.29
C PRO A 99 -7.73 7.72 -7.31
N LEU A 100 -7.12 6.56 -7.11
CA LEU A 100 -5.88 6.38 -6.36
C LEU A 100 -4.90 5.59 -7.21
N ARG A 101 -3.65 6.01 -7.26
CA ARG A 101 -2.63 5.39 -8.11
C ARG A 101 -1.48 4.87 -7.27
N TYR A 102 -1.08 3.62 -7.54
CA TYR A 102 0.03 2.95 -6.89
C TYR A 102 1.02 2.37 -7.90
N ARG A 103 2.25 2.20 -7.44
CA ARG A 103 3.21 1.27 -8.04
C ARG A 103 3.16 -0.07 -7.30
N MET A 104 3.07 -1.16 -8.07
CA MET A 104 3.08 -2.53 -7.56
C MET A 104 4.52 -2.98 -7.29
N TRP A 105 5.13 -2.45 -6.22
CA TRP A 105 6.48 -2.79 -5.80
C TRP A 105 6.60 -4.27 -5.44
N ARG A 106 7.37 -5.05 -6.21
CA ARG A 106 7.61 -6.47 -5.90
C ARG A 106 8.53 -6.61 -4.71
N ARG A 107 8.39 -7.71 -3.96
CA ARG A 107 9.21 -7.98 -2.78
C ARG A 107 10.71 -7.89 -3.11
N ALA A 108 11.12 -8.50 -4.24
CA ALA A 108 12.51 -8.48 -4.69
C ALA A 108 13.02 -7.04 -4.97
N GLU A 109 12.23 -6.22 -5.68
CA GLU A 109 12.59 -4.82 -5.94
C GLU A 109 12.78 -4.05 -4.63
N VAL A 110 11.88 -4.22 -3.65
CA VAL A 110 12.00 -3.50 -2.37
C VAL A 110 13.24 -3.96 -1.59
N ILE A 111 13.58 -5.25 -1.61
CA ILE A 111 14.80 -5.78 -0.97
C ILE A 111 16.04 -5.13 -1.59
N GLU A 112 16.16 -5.13 -2.93
CA GLU A 112 17.29 -4.54 -3.64
C GLU A 112 17.43 -3.04 -3.31
N LEU A 113 16.31 -2.30 -3.24
CA LEU A 113 16.31 -0.88 -2.90
C LEU A 113 16.65 -0.62 -1.43
N MET A 114 16.26 -1.51 -0.51
CA MET A 114 16.67 -1.44 0.89
C MET A 114 18.17 -1.65 1.04
N GLU A 115 18.73 -2.65 0.37
CA GLU A 115 20.18 -2.92 0.37
C GLU A 115 20.96 -1.75 -0.25
N ALA A 116 20.50 -1.21 -1.37
CA ALA A 116 21.08 -0.02 -1.99
C ALA A 116 20.99 1.25 -1.13
N ALA A 117 20.08 1.29 -0.15
CA ALA A 117 19.96 2.38 0.82
C ALA A 117 20.90 2.21 2.04
N GLY A 118 21.67 1.12 2.12
CA GLY A 118 22.62 0.86 3.22
C GLY A 118 22.09 -0.06 4.34
N LEU A 119 20.95 -0.71 4.11
CA LEU A 119 20.43 -1.72 5.02
C LEU A 119 21.09 -3.09 4.75
N SER A 120 21.40 -3.80 5.82
CA SER A 120 21.92 -5.16 5.79
C SER A 120 20.91 -6.15 6.38
N ASN A 121 21.16 -7.45 6.22
CA ASN A 121 20.32 -8.52 6.77
C ASN A 121 18.83 -8.39 6.40
N VAL A 122 18.54 -7.93 5.18
CA VAL A 122 17.18 -7.68 4.73
C VAL A 122 16.42 -8.99 4.62
N ARG A 123 15.28 -9.09 5.31
CA ARG A 123 14.48 -10.32 5.36
C ARG A 123 13.01 -10.04 5.60
N GLU A 124 12.19 -11.02 5.28
CA GLU A 124 10.75 -10.98 5.57
C GLU A 124 10.47 -11.27 7.05
N LEU A 125 9.49 -10.56 7.61
CA LEU A 125 8.91 -10.84 8.92
C LEU A 125 7.55 -11.49 8.72
N SER A 126 7.29 -12.58 9.46
CA SER A 126 5.99 -13.26 9.41
C SER A 126 4.85 -12.31 9.81
N CYS A 127 3.88 -12.14 8.91
CA CYS A 127 2.68 -11.35 9.16
C CYS A 127 1.54 -11.86 8.28
N ASP A 128 0.36 -12.04 8.86
CA ASP A 128 -0.77 -12.71 8.19
C ASP A 128 -1.53 -11.82 7.20
N TRP A 129 -1.23 -10.51 7.17
CA TRP A 129 -2.08 -9.53 6.47
C TRP A 129 -1.33 -8.51 5.60
N GLU A 130 0.00 -8.45 5.67
CA GLU A 130 0.84 -7.68 4.75
C GLU A 130 2.23 -8.30 4.62
N VAL A 131 2.92 -8.05 3.51
CA VAL A 131 4.34 -8.37 3.35
C VAL A 131 5.15 -7.36 4.16
N ARG A 132 5.98 -7.84 5.08
CA ARG A 132 6.86 -6.99 5.90
C ARG A 132 8.31 -7.33 5.67
N LEU A 133 9.12 -6.32 5.41
CA LEU A 133 10.56 -6.44 5.28
C LEU A 133 11.23 -5.66 6.41
N VAL A 134 12.30 -6.22 6.96
CA VAL A 134 13.17 -5.57 7.94
C VAL A 134 14.61 -5.58 7.45
N GLY A 135 15.33 -4.48 7.65
CA GLY A 135 16.77 -4.38 7.45
C GLY A 135 17.43 -3.67 8.62
N GLU A 136 18.73 -3.92 8.80
CA GLU A 136 19.56 -3.33 9.85
C GLU A 136 20.43 -2.20 9.26
N ALA A 137 20.35 -1.01 9.84
CA ALA A 137 21.16 0.13 9.44
C ALA A 137 22.62 -0.09 9.84
N SER A 138 23.52 0.04 8.87
CA SER A 138 24.97 -0.09 9.06
C SER A 138 25.55 1.08 9.85
#